data_AF-A0AAD4SW18-F1
#
_entry.id   AF-A0AAD4SW18-F1
#
_cell.length_a   1.000
_cell.length_b   1.000
_cell.length_c   1.000
_cell.angle_alpha   90.00
_cell.angle_beta   90.00
_cell.angle_gamma   90.00
#
_symmetry.space_group_name_H-M   'P 1'
#
loop_
_entity.id
_entity.type
_entity.pdbx_description
1 polymer ?
#
loop_
_entity_poly.entity_id
_entity_poly.type
_entity_poly.pdbx_seq_one_letter_code
_entity_poly.pdbx_strand_id
1 'polypeptide(L)'
;MLRNPSLASPLSEAFFQSTKEVIAELKAAGASWIQFDEPKLVMHLDTGKLNAFTDAYSRRKSTLPGLNVIVETYFANSCQGIQNPPPD
;
A
#
# COMPACT_ATOMS: atom_id res chain seq x y z
N MET A 1 -8.28 21.26 7.15
CA MET A 1 -8.49 19.82 6.86
C MET A 1 -8.28 19.61 5.37
N LEU A 2 -7.05 19.27 4.96
CA LEU A 2 -6.71 19.15 3.54
C LEU A 2 -7.24 17.82 3.00
N ARG A 3 -8.43 17.83 2.40
CA ARG A 3 -8.79 16.79 1.41
C ARG A 3 -7.81 16.97 0.26
N ASN A 4 -6.98 15.98 -0.02
CA ASN A 4 -6.19 15.93 -1.24
C ASN A 4 -7.09 15.43 -2.38
N PRO A 5 -7.62 16.30 -3.25
CA PRO A 5 -8.62 15.92 -4.25
C PRO A 5 -8.06 14.99 -5.33
N SER A 6 -6.74 14.85 -5.45
CA SER A 6 -6.09 13.97 -6.43
C SER A 6 -6.34 12.48 -6.20
N LEU A 7 -6.79 12.07 -5.00
CA LEU A 7 -7.00 10.65 -4.65
C LEU A 7 -8.48 10.26 -4.58
N ALA A 8 -9.40 11.21 -4.75
CA ALA A 8 -10.84 11.00 -4.77
C ALA A 8 -11.39 11.06 -6.21
N SER A 9 -10.70 10.40 -7.15
CA SER A 9 -11.27 10.16 -8.47
C SER A 9 -12.41 9.13 -8.34
N PRO A 10 -13.50 9.22 -9.12
CA PRO A 10 -14.54 8.18 -9.15
C PRO A 10 -13.96 6.78 -9.40
N LEU A 11 -12.83 6.70 -10.12
CA LEU A 11 -12.11 5.46 -10.38
C LEU A 11 -11.46 4.86 -9.11
N SER A 12 -10.95 5.68 -8.19
CA SER A 12 -10.33 5.18 -6.95
C SER A 12 -11.37 4.68 -5.95
N GLU A 13 -12.55 5.31 -5.89
CA GLU A 13 -13.64 4.83 -5.03
C GLU A 13 -14.24 3.53 -5.59
N ALA A 14 -14.45 3.41 -6.91
CA ALA A 14 -14.91 2.17 -7.53
C ALA A 14 -13.93 1.00 -7.27
N PHE A 15 -12.63 1.25 -7.45
CA PHE A 15 -11.59 0.28 -7.12
C PHE A 15 -11.58 -0.09 -5.62
N PHE A 16 -11.82 0.88 -4.74
CA PHE A 16 -11.89 0.64 -3.31
C PHE A 16 -13.07 -0.28 -2.93
N GLN A 17 -14.23 -0.12 -3.57
CA GLN A 17 -15.39 -0.97 -3.31
C GLN A 17 -15.21 -2.38 -3.88
N SER A 18 -14.71 -2.52 -5.11
CA SER A 18 -14.46 -3.86 -5.70
C SER A 18 -13.43 -4.65 -4.88
N THR A 19 -12.43 -3.99 -4.30
CA THR A 19 -11.44 -4.65 -3.43
C THR A 19 -12.10 -5.24 -2.17
N LYS A 20 -13.19 -4.66 -1.66
CA LYS A 20 -13.89 -5.20 -0.48
C LYS A 20 -14.62 -6.51 -0.77
N GLU A 21 -15.26 -6.59 -1.92
CA GLU A 21 -15.96 -7.80 -2.38
C GLU A 21 -14.96 -8.95 -2.52
N VAL A 22 -13.82 -8.69 -3.16
CA VAL A 22 -12.72 -9.66 -3.27
C VAL A 22 -12.21 -10.12 -1.89
N ILE A 23 -12.04 -9.20 -0.94
CA ILE A 23 -11.64 -9.57 0.44
C ILE A 23 -12.70 -10.47 1.10
N ALA A 24 -13.98 -10.18 0.91
CA ALA A 24 -15.06 -10.98 1.48
C ALA A 24 -15.10 -12.39 0.87
N GLU A 25 -14.91 -12.51 -0.44
CA GLU A 25 -14.83 -13.79 -1.15
C GLU A 25 -13.61 -14.60 -0.71
N LEU A 26 -12.45 -13.98 -0.57
CA LEU A 26 -11.24 -14.64 -0.06
C LEU A 26 -11.45 -15.19 1.36
N LYS A 27 -12.11 -14.43 2.24
CA LYS A 27 -12.47 -14.91 3.58
C LYS A 27 -13.44 -16.09 3.51
N ALA A 28 -14.47 -16.00 2.68
CA ALA A 28 -15.45 -17.07 2.49
C ALA A 28 -14.79 -18.36 1.94
N ALA A 29 -13.74 -18.21 1.13
CA ALA A 29 -12.92 -19.30 0.63
C ALA A 29 -11.92 -19.86 1.68
N GLY A 30 -11.86 -19.30 2.89
CA GLY A 30 -11.01 -19.77 3.98
C GLY A 30 -9.61 -19.15 4.03
N ALA A 31 -9.34 -18.08 3.27
CA ALA A 31 -8.07 -17.38 3.37
C ALA A 31 -7.88 -16.79 4.77
N SER A 32 -6.71 -17.03 5.36
CA SER A 32 -6.30 -16.47 6.66
C SER A 32 -5.31 -15.32 6.52
N TRP A 33 -4.80 -15.09 5.31
CA TRP A 33 -3.77 -14.10 5.00
C TRP A 33 -4.15 -13.32 3.73
N ILE A 34 -3.83 -12.03 3.71
CA ILE A 34 -3.92 -11.18 2.54
C ILE A 34 -2.68 -10.29 2.45
N GLN A 35 -2.20 -10.07 1.24
CA GLN A 35 -1.05 -9.20 0.97
C GLN A 35 -1.50 -7.97 0.18
N PHE A 36 -1.02 -6.80 0.61
CA PHE A 36 -1.11 -5.54 -0.12
C PHE A 36 0.27 -5.09 -0.56
N ASP A 37 0.44 -4.94 -1.86
CA ASP A 37 1.68 -4.48 -2.46
C ASP A 37 1.71 -2.95 -2.50
N GLU A 38 2.66 -2.36 -1.76
CA GLU A 38 2.83 -0.90 -1.69
C GLU A 38 4.25 -0.47 -2.09
N PRO A 39 4.72 -0.79 -3.32
CA PRO A 39 6.05 -0.41 -3.79
C PRO A 39 6.24 1.12 -3.82
N LYS A 40 5.16 1.91 -3.80
CA LYS A 40 5.24 3.37 -3.74
C LYS A 40 5.74 3.90 -2.40
N LEU A 41 5.65 3.12 -1.32
CA LEU A 41 6.14 3.53 0.01
C LEU A 41 7.66 3.63 0.07
N VAL A 42 8.40 3.04 -0.89
CA VAL A 42 9.86 3.17 -0.98
C VAL A 42 10.32 4.47 -1.66
N MET A 43 9.39 5.25 -2.22
CA MET A 43 9.70 6.52 -2.87
C MET A 43 9.82 7.67 -1.85
N HIS A 44 10.43 8.77 -2.27
CA HIS A 44 10.35 10.02 -1.52
C HIS A 44 8.93 10.59 -1.57
N LEU A 45 8.14 10.27 -0.55
CA LEU A 45 6.78 10.75 -0.36
C LEU A 45 6.77 11.98 0.56
N ASP A 46 6.03 13.01 0.15
CA ASP A 46 5.69 14.11 1.03
C ASP A 46 4.66 13.70 2.09
N THR A 47 4.54 14.49 3.16
CA THR A 47 3.61 14.23 4.28
C THR A 47 2.16 14.08 3.81
N GLY A 48 1.76 14.78 2.74
CA GLY A 48 0.40 14.69 2.19
C GLY A 48 0.12 13.30 1.60
N LYS A 49 1.09 12.74 0.88
CA LYS A 49 1.00 11.37 0.34
C LYS A 49 1.04 10.32 1.44
N LEU A 50 1.90 10.48 2.45
CA LEU A 50 1.95 9.56 3.60
C LEU A 50 0.62 9.52 4.36
N ASN A 51 0.03 10.70 4.62
CA ASN A 51 -1.28 10.77 5.28
C ASN A 51 -2.38 10.07 4.48
N ALA A 52 -2.32 10.15 3.15
CA ALA A 52 -3.29 9.46 2.31
C ALA A 52 -3.21 7.93 2.41
N PHE A 53 -2.00 7.36 2.56
CA PHE A 53 -1.86 5.93 2.87
C PHE A 53 -2.49 5.60 4.22
N THR A 54 -2.17 6.39 5.25
CA THR A 54 -2.75 6.22 6.59
C THR A 54 -4.28 6.24 6.56
N ASP A 55 -4.88 7.18 5.84
CA ASP A 55 -6.33 7.29 5.70
C ASP A 55 -6.93 6.10 4.95
N ALA A 56 -6.29 5.65 3.86
CA ALA A 56 -6.74 4.51 3.07
C ALA A 56 -6.75 3.21 3.89
N TYR A 57 -5.67 2.92 4.63
CA TYR A 57 -5.58 1.75 5.50
C TYR A 57 -6.52 1.86 6.71
N SER A 58 -6.69 3.05 7.29
CA SER A 58 -7.65 3.28 8.37
C SER A 58 -9.09 2.99 7.93
N ARG A 59 -9.46 3.41 6.72
CA ARG A 59 -10.80 3.13 6.15
C ARG A 59 -11.00 1.64 5.83
N ARG A 60 -9.93 0.90 5.52
CA ARG A 60 -9.96 -0.56 5.27
C ARG A 60 -9.92 -1.41 6.53
N LYS A 61 -9.52 -0.85 7.67
CA LYS A 61 -9.38 -1.60 8.92
C LYS A 61 -10.64 -2.39 9.32
N SER A 62 -11.83 -1.87 9.00
CA SER A 62 -13.10 -2.54 9.32
C SER A 62 -13.39 -3.78 8.45
N THR A 63 -12.76 -3.91 7.28
CA THR A 63 -12.96 -5.07 6.38
C THR A 63 -11.92 -6.17 6.57
N LEU A 64 -10.88 -5.92 7.37
CA LEU A 64 -9.78 -6.85 7.62
C LEU A 64 -9.87 -7.73 8.89
N PRO A 65 -10.84 -7.59 9.83
CA PRO A 65 -10.91 -8.51 10.98
C PRO A 65 -11.00 -9.97 10.53
N GLY A 66 -10.24 -10.85 11.19
CA GLY A 66 -10.16 -12.28 10.84
C GLY A 66 -9.18 -12.62 9.72
N LEU A 67 -8.44 -11.64 9.19
CA LEU A 67 -7.32 -11.85 8.28
C LEU A 67 -6.03 -11.32 8.90
N ASN A 68 -4.95 -12.05 8.67
CA ASN A 68 -3.60 -11.51 8.83
C ASN A 68 -3.25 -10.70 7.58
N VAL A 69 -2.65 -9.53 7.78
CA VAL A 69 -2.38 -8.57 6.70
C VAL A 69 -0.88 -8.38 6.55
N ILE A 70 -0.38 -8.60 5.34
CA ILE A 70 0.98 -8.29 4.94
C ILE A 70 0.93 -7.02 4.09
N VAL A 71 1.79 -6.05 4.40
CA VAL A 71 2.03 -4.89 3.54
C VAL A 71 3.46 -5.02 3.05
N GLU A 72 3.63 -5.36 1.77
CA GLU A 72 4.94 -5.60 1.20
C GLU A 72 5.40 -4.37 0.41
N THR A 73 6.63 -3.94 0.68
CA THR A 73 7.32 -2.89 -0.07
C THR A 73 8.54 -3.49 -0.74
N TYR A 74 8.70 -3.26 -2.04
CA TYR A 74 9.79 -3.79 -2.83
C TYR A 74 10.37 -2.70 -3.74
N PHE A 75 11.55 -2.95 -4.31
CA PHE A 75 12.36 -2.00 -5.11
C PHE A 75 13.12 -0.90 -4.33
N ALA A 76 13.23 -1.01 -3.00
CA ALA A 76 14.21 -0.19 -2.25
C ALA A 76 15.64 -0.68 -2.52
N ASN A 77 16.59 0.26 -2.61
CA ASN A 77 17.94 0.08 -3.19
C ASN A 77 18.68 -1.23 -2.83
N SER A 78 19.23 -1.88 -3.84
CA SER A 78 20.52 -2.58 -3.72
C SER A 78 21.62 -1.52 -3.53
N CYS A 79 22.38 -1.63 -2.43
CA CYS A 79 23.45 -0.73 -2.01
C CYS A 79 24.22 -0.05 -3.16
N GLN A 80 24.16 1.29 -3.22
CA GLN A 80 25.29 2.06 -3.74
C GLN A 80 26.44 1.92 -2.73
N GLY A 81 27.44 1.11 -3.07
CA GLY A 81 28.52 0.82 -2.14
C GLY A 81 29.65 -0.07 -2.68
N ILE A 82 30.01 0.04 -3.96
CA ILE A 82 31.36 -0.32 -4.45
C ILE A 82 31.76 0.72 -5.50
N GLN A 83 32.30 1.85 -5.06
CA GLN A 83 33.26 2.58 -5.89
C GLN A 83 34.58 1.83 -5.73
N ASN A 84 35.00 1.09 -6.75
CA ASN A 84 36.38 0.63 -6.81
C ASN A 84 37.26 1.89 -6.85
N PRO A 85 38.24 2.06 -5.93
CA PRO A 85 39.20 3.14 -6.07
C PRO A 85 39.93 2.97 -7.42
N PRO A 86 40.29 4.08 -8.11
CA PRO A 86 41.06 3.99 -9.34
C PRO A 86 42.39 3.26 -9.08
N PRO A 87 42.88 2.42 -10.02
CA PRO A 87 44.19 1.81 -9.88
C PRO A 87 45.29 2.89 -9.92
N ASP A 88 46.31 2.68 -9.08
CA ASP A 88 47.50 3.55 -8.94
C ASP A 88 48.17 3.91 -10.28
#